data_AF-A0AAU8LTS3-F1
#
_entry.id   AF-A0AAU8LTS3-F1
#
_cell.length_a   1.000
_cell.length_b   1.000
_cell.length_c   1.000
_cell.angle_alpha   90.00
_cell.angle_beta   90.00
_cell.angle_gamma   90.00
#
_symmetry.space_group_name_H-M   'P 1'
#
loop_
_entity.id
_entity.type
_entity.pdbx_description
1 polymer ?
#
loop_
_entity_poly.entity_id
_entity_poly.type
_entity_poly.pdbx_seq_one_letter_code
_entity_poly.pdbx_strand_id
1 'polypeptide(L)'
;MVQFGHSKDNAKLPQIKLMSAALDPLGMPLASDVVSGEKADDGLYIPLIARVNESLEKSGLLFSGDCKMSALETRAYLVSSGQHYLCPLPLTGKTSHEITDWINTGIAKDQEDDLVSVFRENYKGELIFAAKGYEFNRTQFFEKDVEKMEWDERVLVVHSPAHARQQTAGLEARLVSSHH
;
A
#
# COMPACT_ATOMS: atom_id res chain seq x y z
N MET A 1 -20.74 18.56 -13.87
CA MET A 1 -19.87 19.74 -14.10
C MET A 1 -18.60 19.52 -13.30
N VAL A 2 -17.42 19.55 -13.94
CA VAL A 2 -16.13 19.21 -13.32
C VAL A 2 -15.69 20.35 -12.40
N GLN A 3 -15.36 20.07 -11.14
CA GLN A 3 -15.01 21.07 -10.13
C GLN A 3 -13.49 21.20 -9.95
N PHE A 4 -13.06 22.30 -9.35
CA PHE A 4 -11.66 22.56 -9.02
C PHE A 4 -11.22 21.67 -7.85
N GLY A 5 -10.13 20.91 -8.02
CA GLY A 5 -9.64 19.96 -7.02
C GLY A 5 -8.40 20.43 -6.26
N HIS A 6 -8.04 19.71 -5.19
CA HIS A 6 -6.81 19.93 -4.41
C HIS A 6 -5.62 19.24 -5.10
N SER A 7 -5.03 19.89 -6.12
CA SER A 7 -3.80 19.43 -6.79
C SER A 7 -2.55 20.06 -6.16
N LYS A 8 -1.46 19.29 -6.08
CA LYS A 8 -0.12 19.80 -5.73
C LYS A 8 0.50 20.66 -6.86
N ASP A 9 -0.03 20.57 -8.08
CA ASP A 9 0.48 21.27 -9.26
C ASP A 9 -0.31 22.54 -9.56
N ASN A 10 -1.63 22.44 -9.75
CA ASN A 10 -2.47 23.62 -10.00
C ASN A 10 -3.94 23.39 -9.60
N ALA A 11 -4.32 23.91 -8.44
CA ALA A 11 -5.69 23.84 -7.92
C ALA A 11 -6.72 24.65 -8.73
N LYS A 12 -6.28 25.49 -9.69
CA LYS A 12 -7.17 26.31 -10.54
C LYS A 12 -7.63 25.60 -11.82
N LEU A 13 -7.38 24.30 -11.96
CA LEU A 13 -7.88 23.50 -13.09
C LEU A 13 -9.01 22.56 -12.63
N PRO A 14 -10.04 22.34 -13.47
CA PRO A 14 -11.02 21.29 -13.24
C PRO A 14 -10.30 19.94 -13.20
N GLN A 15 -10.58 19.13 -12.18
CA GLN A 15 -9.92 17.84 -11.97
C GLN A 15 -10.93 16.71 -11.94
N ILE A 16 -10.52 15.58 -12.50
CA ILE A 16 -11.21 14.30 -12.38
C ILE A 16 -10.25 13.31 -11.73
N LYS A 17 -10.80 12.42 -10.91
CA LYS A 17 -10.09 11.28 -10.33
C LYS A 17 -10.67 10.01 -10.95
N LEU A 18 -9.80 9.18 -11.50
CA LEU A 18 -10.15 7.87 -12.03
C LEU A 18 -9.63 6.81 -11.05
N MET A 19 -10.55 6.13 -10.40
CA MET A 19 -10.24 4.91 -9.66
C MET A 19 -10.41 3.74 -10.61
N SER A 20 -9.46 2.81 -10.63
CA SER A 20 -9.52 1.65 -11.52
C SER A 20 -8.98 0.40 -10.83
N ALA A 21 -9.68 -0.71 -11.02
CA ALA A 21 -9.22 -2.04 -10.66
C ALA A 21 -8.93 -2.83 -11.94
N ALA A 22 -7.77 -3.48 -11.99
CA ALA A 22 -7.35 -4.29 -13.12
C ALA A 22 -6.90 -5.67 -12.67
N LEU A 23 -7.16 -6.68 -13.50
CA LEU A 23 -6.79 -8.07 -13.25
C LEU A 23 -5.35 -8.32 -13.74
N ASP A 24 -4.49 -8.74 -12.82
CA ASP A 24 -3.17 -9.31 -13.13
C ASP A 24 -3.32 -10.77 -13.64
N PRO A 25 -2.52 -11.24 -14.63
CA PRO A 25 -1.37 -10.59 -15.28
C PRO A 25 -1.69 -9.78 -16.54
N LEU A 26 -2.95 -9.77 -16.99
CA LEU A 26 -3.33 -9.17 -18.28
C LEU A 26 -3.53 -7.65 -18.23
N GLY A 27 -3.54 -7.05 -17.03
CA GLY A 27 -3.88 -5.65 -16.83
C GLY A 27 -5.31 -5.32 -17.26
N MET A 28 -6.20 -6.32 -17.30
CA MET A 28 -7.56 -6.17 -17.83
C MET A 28 -8.40 -5.33 -16.88
N PRO A 29 -8.94 -4.17 -17.29
CA PRO A 29 -9.80 -3.36 -16.43
C PRO A 29 -11.06 -4.13 -16.04
N LEU A 30 -11.35 -4.22 -14.74
CA LEU A 30 -12.56 -4.87 -14.20
C LEU A 30 -13.62 -3.84 -13.80
N ALA A 31 -13.18 -2.74 -13.19
CA ALA A 31 -14.06 -1.67 -12.78
C ALA A 31 -13.30 -0.33 -12.83
N SER A 32 -14.02 0.73 -13.16
CA SER A 32 -13.52 2.09 -13.04
C SER A 32 -14.63 3.02 -12.54
N ASP A 33 -14.24 3.97 -11.70
CA ASP A 33 -15.11 5.03 -11.19
C ASP A 33 -14.48 6.39 -11.51
N VAL A 34 -15.29 7.28 -12.08
CA VAL A 34 -14.91 8.67 -12.34
C VAL A 34 -15.55 9.54 -11.28
N VAL A 35 -14.73 10.14 -10.43
CA VAL A 35 -15.16 11.07 -9.39
C VAL A 35 -14.56 12.45 -9.63
N SER A 36 -15.23 13.47 -9.12
CA SER A 36 -14.77 14.85 -9.22
C SER A 36 -13.56 15.06 -8.30
N GLY A 37 -12.55 15.82 -8.75
CA GLY A 37 -11.21 15.84 -8.17
C GLY A 37 -11.10 16.44 -6.75
N GLU A 38 -12.10 17.18 -6.31
CA GLU A 38 -12.24 17.74 -4.97
C GLU A 38 -12.63 16.72 -3.91
N LYS A 39 -13.18 15.56 -4.30
CA LYS A 39 -13.52 14.49 -3.35
C LYS A 39 -12.25 13.87 -2.80
N ALA A 40 -12.21 13.63 -1.49
CA ALA A 40 -11.15 12.83 -0.88
C ALA A 40 -11.13 11.42 -1.51
N ASP A 41 -9.96 10.79 -1.53
CA ASP A 41 -9.85 9.39 -1.95
C ASP A 41 -10.51 8.45 -0.92
N ASP A 42 -10.74 8.97 0.29
CA ASP A 42 -11.41 8.30 1.40
C ASP A 42 -12.83 7.86 0.97
N GLY A 43 -13.09 6.56 1.11
CA GLY A 43 -14.37 5.95 0.75
C GLY A 43 -14.53 5.57 -0.72
N LEU A 44 -13.53 5.80 -1.59
CA LEU A 44 -13.60 5.37 -3.00
C LEU A 44 -13.20 3.90 -3.21
N TYR A 45 -12.43 3.32 -2.28
CA TYR A 45 -11.96 1.94 -2.40
C TYR A 45 -13.08 0.91 -2.23
N ILE A 46 -13.92 1.06 -1.20
CA ILE A 46 -14.97 0.07 -0.88
C ILE A 46 -15.97 -0.10 -2.04
N PRO A 47 -16.52 0.97 -2.65
CA PRO A 47 -17.40 0.84 -3.81
C PRO A 47 -16.74 0.11 -4.99
N LEU A 48 -15.48 0.40 -5.27
CA LEU A 48 -14.74 -0.25 -6.35
C LEU A 48 -14.52 -1.74 -6.08
N ILE A 49 -14.13 -2.09 -4.84
CA ILE A 49 -13.96 -3.48 -4.39
C ILE A 49 -15.30 -4.23 -4.47
N ALA A 50 -16.40 -3.61 -4.03
CA ALA A 50 -17.74 -4.20 -4.10
C ALA A 50 -18.11 -4.57 -5.55
N ARG A 51 -17.89 -3.65 -6.51
CA ARG A 51 -18.14 -3.90 -7.93
C ARG A 51 -17.28 -5.02 -8.50
N VAL A 52 -16.00 -5.10 -8.11
CA VAL A 52 -15.11 -6.19 -8.52
C VAL A 52 -15.62 -7.53 -7.97
N ASN A 53 -16.02 -7.57 -6.70
CA ASN A 53 -16.57 -8.77 -6.07
C ASN A 53 -17.87 -9.22 -6.75
N GLU A 54 -18.79 -8.30 -7.05
CA GLU A 54 -20.02 -8.59 -7.81
C GLU A 54 -19.73 -9.10 -9.22
N SER A 55 -18.68 -8.60 -9.87
CA SER A 55 -18.36 -8.97 -11.25
C SER A 55 -17.64 -10.31 -11.36
N LEU A 56 -16.79 -10.66 -10.39
CA LEU A 56 -16.00 -11.88 -10.41
C LEU A 56 -16.63 -13.03 -9.63
N GLU A 57 -17.48 -12.74 -8.64
CA GLU A 57 -18.13 -13.70 -7.74
C GLU A 57 -17.13 -14.71 -7.13
N LYS A 58 -15.95 -14.23 -6.73
CA LYS A 58 -14.85 -15.05 -6.19
C LYS A 58 -14.36 -14.51 -4.86
N SER A 59 -14.07 -15.40 -3.93
CA SER A 59 -13.32 -15.12 -2.69
C SER A 59 -11.83 -15.42 -2.86
N GLY A 60 -11.01 -14.92 -1.95
CA GLY A 60 -9.55 -15.13 -1.93
C GLY A 60 -8.78 -14.30 -2.97
N LEU A 61 -9.39 -13.27 -3.56
CA LEU A 61 -8.70 -12.31 -4.41
C LEU A 61 -7.73 -11.46 -3.58
N LEU A 62 -6.53 -11.23 -4.10
CA LEU A 62 -5.56 -10.31 -3.50
C LEU A 62 -5.71 -8.92 -4.11
N PHE A 63 -6.22 -7.98 -3.32
CA PHE A 63 -6.25 -6.57 -3.69
C PHE A 63 -4.91 -5.92 -3.36
N SER A 64 -4.18 -5.43 -4.36
CA SER A 64 -2.96 -4.66 -4.16
C SER A 64 -3.17 -3.19 -4.52
N GLY A 65 -2.73 -2.28 -3.65
CA GLY A 65 -3.02 -0.86 -3.79
C GLY A 65 -2.09 0.03 -3.00
N ASP A 66 -2.29 1.34 -3.13
CA ASP A 66 -1.47 2.35 -2.46
C ASP A 66 -1.75 2.45 -0.96
N CYS A 67 -1.01 3.31 -0.25
CA CYS A 67 -1.15 3.47 1.20
C CYS A 67 -2.54 3.95 1.64
N LYS A 68 -3.35 4.57 0.78
CA LYS A 68 -4.71 5.00 1.13
C LYS A 68 -5.67 3.82 1.21
N MET A 69 -5.41 2.75 0.45
CA MET A 69 -6.16 1.49 0.58
C MET A 69 -6.01 0.87 1.97
N SER A 70 -4.93 1.18 2.70
CA SER A 70 -4.66 0.64 4.04
C SER A 70 -5.55 1.19 5.17
N ALA A 71 -6.53 2.06 4.86
CA ALA A 71 -7.52 2.50 5.82
C ALA A 71 -8.15 1.31 6.55
N LEU A 72 -8.34 1.43 7.87
CA LEU A 72 -8.81 0.32 8.71
C LEU A 72 -10.17 -0.22 8.23
N GLU A 73 -11.08 0.68 7.85
CA GLU A 73 -12.40 0.33 7.31
C GLU A 73 -12.30 -0.44 5.97
N THR A 74 -11.42 -0.02 5.06
CA THR A 74 -11.19 -0.73 3.80
C THR A 74 -10.62 -2.13 4.05
N ARG A 75 -9.67 -2.28 4.97
CA ARG A 75 -9.11 -3.58 5.35
C ARG A 75 -10.17 -4.49 6.00
N ALA A 76 -10.97 -3.95 6.91
CA ALA A 76 -12.09 -4.68 7.52
C ALA A 76 -13.09 -5.16 6.48
N TYR A 77 -13.43 -4.32 5.49
CA TYR A 77 -14.31 -4.68 4.38
C TYR A 77 -13.73 -5.81 3.49
N LEU A 78 -12.43 -5.76 3.19
CA LEU A 78 -11.76 -6.82 2.42
C LEU A 78 -11.78 -8.15 3.18
N VAL A 79 -11.50 -8.13 4.49
CA VAL A 79 -11.56 -9.34 5.32
C VAL A 79 -12.98 -9.88 5.42
N SER A 80 -13.98 -9.02 5.67
CA SER A 80 -15.39 -9.44 5.79
C SER A 80 -15.98 -9.97 4.48
N SER A 81 -15.46 -9.53 3.33
CA SER A 81 -15.82 -10.05 2.01
C SER A 81 -15.02 -11.30 1.60
N GLY A 82 -14.19 -11.86 2.49
CA GLY A 82 -13.40 -13.06 2.22
C GLY A 82 -12.24 -12.83 1.25
N GLN A 83 -11.73 -11.60 1.17
CA GLN A 83 -10.63 -11.21 0.29
C GLN A 83 -9.33 -10.97 1.07
N HIS A 84 -8.23 -10.87 0.34
CA HIS A 84 -6.92 -10.53 0.86
C HIS A 84 -6.49 -9.14 0.39
N TYR A 85 -5.53 -8.54 1.10
CA TYR A 85 -4.99 -7.23 0.75
C TYR A 85 -3.48 -7.17 0.89
N LEU A 86 -2.86 -6.34 0.05
CA LEU A 86 -1.45 -5.98 0.12
C LEU A 86 -1.31 -4.47 -0.16
N CYS A 87 -1.01 -3.70 0.87
CA CYS A 87 -0.84 -2.26 0.79
C CYS A 87 0.29 -1.79 1.70
N PRO A 88 1.03 -0.73 1.32
CA PRO A 88 1.95 -0.06 2.23
C PRO A 88 1.21 0.54 3.43
N LEU A 89 1.78 0.42 4.63
CA LEU A 89 1.25 1.11 5.81
C LEU A 89 1.73 2.58 5.81
N PRO A 90 0.84 3.56 6.07
CA PRO A 90 1.23 4.96 6.15
C PRO A 90 2.10 5.20 7.39
N LEU A 91 3.07 6.11 7.28
CA LEU A 91 3.92 6.54 8.39
C LEU A 91 3.19 7.54 9.31
N THR A 92 1.98 7.20 9.72
CA THR A 92 1.10 8.01 10.57
C THR A 92 0.41 7.12 11.60
N GLY A 93 -0.15 7.73 12.64
CA GLY A 93 -0.89 7.02 13.68
C GLY A 93 -0.05 5.97 14.41
N LYS A 94 -0.61 4.77 14.61
CA LYS A 94 0.06 3.68 15.32
C LYS A 94 1.38 3.27 14.65
N THR A 95 1.38 3.18 13.32
CA THR A 95 2.55 2.76 12.52
C THR A 95 3.76 3.67 12.76
N SER A 96 3.59 4.99 12.90
CA SER A 96 4.73 5.89 13.13
C SER A 96 5.43 5.66 14.48
N HIS A 97 4.74 5.05 15.45
CA HIS A 97 5.34 4.69 16.74
C HIS A 97 6.00 3.31 16.68
N GLU A 98 5.36 2.34 16.02
CA GLU A 98 5.82 0.94 15.97
C GLU A 98 6.98 0.72 14.98
N ILE A 99 7.08 1.54 13.92
CA ILE A 99 8.03 1.31 12.83
C ILE A 99 9.49 1.32 13.27
N THR A 100 9.84 2.11 14.28
CA THR A 100 11.21 2.15 14.83
C THR A 100 11.60 0.81 15.41
N ASP A 101 10.69 0.16 16.14
CA ASP A 101 10.93 -1.15 16.74
C ASP A 101 11.01 -2.24 15.66
N TRP A 102 10.19 -2.12 14.60
CA TRP A 102 10.26 -3.02 13.45
C TRP A 102 11.60 -2.89 12.71
N ILE A 103 12.09 -1.66 12.52
CA ILE A 103 13.41 -1.43 11.91
C ILE A 103 14.51 -2.02 12.79
N ASN A 104 14.49 -1.76 14.09
CA ASN A 104 15.49 -2.29 15.03
C ASN A 104 15.50 -3.83 15.03
N THR A 105 14.32 -4.45 15.02
CA THR A 105 14.16 -5.91 14.91
C THR A 105 14.76 -6.41 13.58
N GLY A 106 14.46 -5.73 12.47
CA GLY A 106 15.02 -6.06 11.17
C GLY A 106 16.54 -5.97 11.13
N ILE A 107 17.14 -4.97 11.78
CA ILE A 107 18.60 -4.81 11.89
C ILE A 107 19.20 -5.94 12.71
N ALA A 108 18.61 -6.30 13.86
CA ALA A 108 19.10 -7.40 14.70
C ALA A 108 19.05 -8.73 13.93
N LYS A 109 17.94 -9.03 13.26
CA LYS A 109 17.80 -10.22 12.40
C LYS A 109 18.80 -10.25 11.26
N ASP A 110 19.11 -9.09 10.67
CA ASP A 110 20.11 -8.99 9.61
C ASP A 110 21.53 -9.35 10.09
N GLN A 111 21.87 -8.95 11.33
CA GLN A 111 23.16 -9.30 11.94
C GLN A 111 23.30 -10.80 12.20
N GLU A 112 22.17 -11.49 12.37
CA GLU A 112 22.09 -12.93 12.61
C GLU A 112 21.87 -13.75 11.32
N ASP A 113 21.83 -13.10 10.15
CA ASP A 113 21.49 -13.71 8.85
C ASP A 113 20.10 -14.40 8.83
N ASP A 114 19.17 -13.88 9.63
CA ASP A 114 17.80 -14.40 9.82
C ASP A 114 16.75 -13.60 9.01
N LEU A 115 17.15 -13.01 7.89
CA LEU A 115 16.24 -12.33 6.97
C LEU A 115 15.99 -13.17 5.72
N VAL A 116 14.73 -13.20 5.29
CA VAL A 116 14.34 -13.86 4.05
C VAL A 116 14.78 -13.00 2.88
N SER A 117 15.62 -13.58 2.01
CA SER A 117 16.04 -12.97 0.76
C SER A 117 14.99 -13.13 -0.32
N VAL A 118 14.63 -12.03 -0.98
CA VAL A 118 13.67 -11.98 -2.08
C VAL A 118 14.43 -11.69 -3.37
N PHE A 119 14.29 -12.59 -4.34
CA PHE A 119 14.85 -12.45 -5.68
C PHE A 119 13.72 -12.19 -6.68
N ARG A 120 14.03 -11.43 -7.72
CA ARG A 120 13.14 -11.27 -8.88
C ARG A 120 13.90 -11.54 -10.16
N GLU A 121 13.20 -12.01 -11.17
CA GLU A 121 13.75 -12.19 -12.50
C GLU A 121 13.75 -10.85 -13.25
N ASN A 122 14.85 -10.51 -13.92
CA ASN A 122 14.90 -9.35 -14.80
C ASN A 122 14.43 -9.71 -16.22
N TYR A 123 14.39 -8.73 -17.13
CA TYR A 123 13.99 -8.95 -18.53
C TYR A 123 14.89 -9.91 -19.33
N LYS A 124 16.07 -10.26 -18.80
CA LYS A 124 17.01 -11.23 -19.39
C LYS A 124 16.89 -12.63 -18.80
N GLY A 125 15.99 -12.83 -17.84
CA GLY A 125 15.85 -14.09 -17.12
C GLY A 125 16.83 -14.28 -15.97
N GLU A 126 17.56 -13.24 -15.57
CA GLU A 126 18.54 -13.34 -14.48
C GLU A 126 17.86 -13.06 -13.13
N LEU A 127 18.11 -13.93 -12.17
CA LEU A 127 17.70 -13.71 -10.78
C LEU A 127 18.55 -12.61 -10.16
N ILE A 128 17.90 -11.51 -9.81
CA ILE A 128 18.51 -10.38 -9.11
C ILE A 128 17.97 -10.27 -7.70
N PHE A 129 18.86 -10.00 -6.75
CA PHE A 129 18.48 -9.71 -5.37
C PHE A 129 17.64 -8.43 -5.31
N ALA A 130 16.38 -8.56 -4.89
CA ALA A 130 15.40 -7.48 -4.89
C ALA A 130 15.29 -6.81 -3.51
N ALA A 131 15.23 -7.63 -2.46
CA ALA A 131 15.05 -7.18 -1.09
C ALA A 131 15.41 -8.29 -0.10
N LYS A 132 15.49 -7.92 1.17
CA LYS A 132 15.44 -8.85 2.31
C LYS A 132 14.42 -8.35 3.32
N GLY A 133 13.84 -9.25 4.10
CA GLY A 133 12.85 -8.85 5.09
C GLY A 133 12.43 -9.99 6.00
N TYR A 134 11.53 -9.66 6.90
CA TYR A 134 10.88 -10.62 7.78
C TYR A 134 9.40 -10.27 7.91
N GLU A 135 8.65 -11.14 8.57
CA GLU A 135 7.24 -10.97 8.82
C GLU A 135 6.86 -11.26 10.26
N PHE A 136 5.73 -10.70 10.66
CA PHE A 136 5.08 -11.03 11.92
C PHE A 136 3.57 -10.81 11.77
N ASN A 137 2.80 -11.37 12.69
CA ASN A 137 1.36 -11.15 12.76
C ASN A 137 1.04 -10.13 13.86
N ARG A 138 0.04 -9.29 13.61
CA ARG A 138 -0.59 -8.43 14.62
C ARG A 138 -2.10 -8.57 14.55
N THR A 139 -2.73 -8.58 15.71
CA THR A 139 -4.19 -8.56 15.78
C THR A 139 -4.70 -7.15 15.52
N GLN A 140 -5.73 -7.04 14.68
CA GLN A 140 -6.43 -5.81 14.38
C GLN A 140 -7.87 -5.91 14.84
N PHE A 141 -8.42 -4.76 15.24
CA PHE A 141 -9.78 -4.61 15.70
C PHE A 141 -10.47 -3.52 14.89
N PHE A 142 -11.69 -3.78 14.47
CA PHE A 142 -12.57 -2.80 13.84
C PHE A 142 -13.90 -2.80 14.57
N GLU A 143 -14.35 -1.60 14.95
CA GLU A 143 -15.65 -1.36 15.57
C GLU A 143 -16.31 -0.16 14.90
N LYS A 144 -17.49 -0.37 14.30
CA LYS A 144 -18.32 0.69 13.73
C LYS A 144 -19.78 0.33 13.93
N ASP A 145 -20.50 1.17 14.67
CA ASP A 145 -21.89 0.96 15.07
C ASP A 145 -22.12 -0.40 15.77
N VAL A 146 -22.65 -1.38 15.04
CA VAL A 146 -22.95 -2.73 15.53
C VAL A 146 -21.94 -3.77 15.01
N GLU A 147 -21.11 -3.39 14.05
CA GLU A 147 -20.10 -4.28 13.46
C GLU A 147 -18.85 -4.28 14.35
N LYS A 148 -18.48 -5.47 14.82
CA LYS A 148 -17.23 -5.73 15.53
C LYS A 148 -16.51 -6.86 14.81
N MET A 149 -15.25 -6.62 14.48
CA MET A 149 -14.40 -7.60 13.82
C MET A 149 -13.01 -7.58 14.42
N GLU A 150 -12.44 -8.77 14.53
CA GLU A 150 -11.06 -9.01 14.90
C GLU A 150 -10.43 -9.89 13.81
N TRP A 151 -9.20 -9.58 13.42
CA TRP A 151 -8.45 -10.43 12.49
C TRP A 151 -6.94 -10.34 12.74
N ASP A 152 -6.23 -11.41 12.37
CA ASP A 152 -4.78 -11.43 12.33
C ASP A 152 -4.28 -10.85 11.00
N GLU A 153 -3.51 -9.77 11.08
CA GLU A 153 -2.87 -9.12 9.95
C GLU A 153 -1.39 -9.50 9.90
N ARG A 154 -0.96 -10.05 8.75
CA ARG A 154 0.46 -10.26 8.44
C ARG A 154 1.10 -8.96 8.00
N VAL A 155 2.18 -8.58 8.67
CA VAL A 155 2.98 -7.40 8.34
C VAL A 155 4.31 -7.87 7.75
N LEU A 156 4.67 -7.30 6.61
CA LEU A 156 5.96 -7.54 5.94
C LEU A 156 6.86 -6.33 6.15
N VAL A 157 8.03 -6.53 6.76
CA VAL A 157 9.06 -5.50 6.93
C VAL A 157 10.16 -5.78 5.93
N VAL A 158 10.25 -4.93 4.91
CA VAL A 158 11.07 -5.20 3.71
C VAL A 158 12.09 -4.08 3.52
N HIS A 159 13.37 -4.47 3.39
CA HIS A 159 14.46 -3.59 3.01
C HIS A 159 14.89 -3.87 1.56
N SER A 160 14.69 -2.90 0.67
CA SER A 160 15.19 -2.96 -0.71
C SER A 160 16.49 -2.15 -0.84
N PRO A 161 17.64 -2.79 -1.16
CA PRO A 161 18.91 -2.08 -1.31
C PRO A 161 18.90 -1.04 -2.43
N ALA A 162 18.18 -1.30 -3.51
CA ALA A 162 18.07 -0.36 -4.63
C ALA A 162 17.38 0.94 -4.18
N HIS A 163 16.28 0.81 -3.43
CA HIS A 163 15.55 1.95 -2.90
C HIS A 163 16.36 2.69 -1.82
N ALA A 164 17.04 1.97 -0.93
CA ALA A 164 17.90 2.55 0.09
C ALA A 164 19.02 3.41 -0.52
N ARG A 165 19.75 2.88 -1.52
CA ARG A 165 20.80 3.63 -2.23
C ARG A 165 20.27 4.92 -2.87
N GLN A 166 19.10 4.86 -3.49
CA GLN A 166 18.48 6.04 -4.10
C GLN A 166 18.11 7.10 -3.05
N GLN A 167 17.57 6.69 -1.91
CA GLN A 167 17.25 7.62 -0.82
C GLN A 167 18.51 8.25 -0.21
N THR A 168 19.57 7.46 0.01
CA THR A 168 20.87 7.96 0.51
C THR A 168 21.46 9.01 -0.44
N ALA A 169 21.55 8.70 -1.74
CA ALA A 169 22.06 9.64 -2.73
C ALA A 169 21.23 10.94 -2.79
N GLY A 170 19.90 10.83 -2.71
CA GLY A 170 19.01 12.00 -2.66
C GLY A 170 19.11 12.81 -1.36
N LEU A 171 19.48 12.18 -0.23
CA LEU A 171 19.77 12.87 1.03
C LEU A 171 21.10 13.60 0.97
N GLU A 172 22.16 12.94 0.50
CA GLU A 172 23.49 13.54 0.33
C GLU A 172 23.44 14.76 -0.60
N ALA A 173 22.73 14.67 -1.73
CA ALA A 173 22.54 15.79 -2.64
C ALA A 173 21.85 17.00 -1.96
N ARG A 174 20.83 16.75 -1.13
CA ARG A 174 20.14 17.81 -0.39
C ARG A 174 21.04 18.46 0.66
N LEU A 175 21.82 17.66 1.39
CA LEU A 175 22.78 18.15 2.39
C LEU A 175 23.85 19.05 1.75
N VAL A 176 24.38 18.67 0.59
CA VAL A 176 25.33 19.50 -0.17
C VAL A 176 24.68 20.81 -0.64
N SER A 177 23.43 20.76 -1.13
CA SER A 177 22.72 21.97 -1.59
C SER A 177 22.26 22.92 -0.47
N SER A 178 22.14 22.44 0.77
CA SER A 178 21.75 23.27 1.94
C SER A 178 22.89 24.08 2.57
N HIS A 179 24.13 23.93 2.06
CA HIS A 179 25.30 24.71 2.47
C HIS A 179 25.65 25.87 1.52
N HIS A 180 24.71 26.25 0.64
CA HIS A 180 24.76 27.44 -0.21
C HIS A 180 23.55 28.34 0.08
#